data_AF-A0A937KYR8-F1
#
_entry.id   AF-A0A937KYR8-F1
#
_cell.length_a   1.000
_cell.length_b   1.000
_cell.length_c   1.000
_cell.angle_alpha   90.00
_cell.angle_beta   90.00
_cell.angle_gamma   90.00
#
_symmetry.space_group_name_H-M   'P 1'
#
loop_
_entity.id
_entity.type
_entity.pdbx_description
1 polymer ?
#
loop_
_entity_poly.entity_id
_entity_poly.type
_entity_poly.pdbx_seq_one_letter_code
_entity_poly.pdbx_strand_id
1 'polypeptide(L)'
;TVYFAEDMFNHEGKSINGKTVTISGSGNVAQYAAEKCIQLGAKVISMSDSSGFIHDKEGIDEEKLSFIMDLKNNKRGRISEYVKKYPNAKFEKGKRPWSLECDVALPCATQNEVSESDAKLLIKNGCKCVAEGANMPCEPGAIKQFKLNKILYAPGKASNAGGVAVSGLEMAQNSLRYSWTREEVDQKLKEIMINIHKSCLEYGKGKDFVDYNKGANISAFIKVADAMLAQGVV
;
A
#
# COMPACT_ATOMS: atom_id res chain seq x y z
N THR A 1 4.20 1.90 1.02
CA THR A 1 2.93 1.27 1.41
C THR A 1 3.14 0.04 2.26
N VAL A 2 3.85 -0.98 1.78
CA VAL A 2 4.04 -2.24 2.51
C VAL A 2 4.78 -2.05 3.85
N TYR A 3 5.86 -1.26 3.90
CA TYR A 3 6.53 -0.93 5.17
C TYR A 3 5.59 -0.32 6.20
N PHE A 4 4.72 0.59 5.77
CA PHE A 4 3.76 1.22 6.69
C PHE A 4 2.72 0.21 7.20
N ALA A 5 2.25 -0.70 6.33
CA ALA A 5 1.35 -1.78 6.74
C ALA A 5 2.02 -2.74 7.73
N GLU A 6 3.27 -3.10 7.49
CA GLU A 6 4.09 -3.90 8.42
C GLU A 6 4.25 -3.19 9.77
N ASP A 7 4.53 -1.88 9.78
CA ASP A 7 4.64 -1.09 11.00
C ASP A 7 3.30 -1.02 11.78
N MET A 8 2.15 -0.96 11.08
CA MET A 8 0.84 -1.05 11.72
C MET A 8 0.61 -2.42 12.39
N PHE A 9 0.98 -3.53 11.73
CA PHE A 9 0.90 -4.86 12.34
C PHE A 9 1.87 -5.03 13.52
N ASN A 10 3.11 -4.55 13.37
CA ASN A 10 4.12 -4.60 14.43
C ASN A 10 3.66 -3.85 15.68
N HIS A 11 2.95 -2.73 15.53
CA HIS A 11 2.36 -2.00 16.64
C HIS A 11 1.32 -2.83 17.42
N GLU A 12 0.62 -3.74 16.76
CA GLU A 12 -0.30 -4.69 17.39
C GLU A 12 0.36 -6.00 17.85
N GLY A 13 1.70 -6.09 17.81
CA GLY A 13 2.43 -7.33 18.13
C GLY A 13 2.23 -8.46 17.11
N LYS A 14 1.92 -8.11 15.85
CA LYS A 14 1.72 -9.02 14.72
C LYS A 14 2.73 -8.71 13.61
N SER A 15 2.69 -9.46 12.52
CA SER A 15 3.47 -9.19 11.30
C SER A 15 2.64 -9.51 10.04
N ILE A 16 3.03 -8.96 8.89
CA ILE A 16 2.49 -9.30 7.58
C ILE A 16 2.90 -10.70 7.10
N ASN A 17 3.94 -11.30 7.72
CA ASN A 17 4.38 -12.64 7.36
C ASN A 17 3.24 -13.66 7.48
N GLY A 18 3.04 -14.46 6.42
CA GLY A 18 1.96 -15.45 6.31
C GLY A 18 0.56 -14.87 6.05
N LYS A 19 0.42 -13.53 5.95
CA LYS A 19 -0.87 -12.88 5.66
C LYS A 19 -1.23 -12.99 4.19
N THR A 20 -2.53 -13.17 3.92
CA THR A 20 -3.06 -13.15 2.55
C THR A 20 -3.30 -11.71 2.12
N VAL A 21 -2.70 -11.30 1.01
CA VAL A 21 -2.70 -9.92 0.51
C VAL A 21 -3.40 -9.83 -0.83
N THR A 22 -4.39 -8.95 -0.90
CA THR A 22 -5.08 -8.57 -2.13
C THR A 22 -4.56 -7.23 -2.60
N ILE A 23 -4.03 -7.17 -3.82
CA ILE A 23 -3.52 -5.96 -4.45
C ILE A 23 -4.36 -5.65 -5.68
N SER A 24 -4.76 -4.39 -5.86
CA SER A 24 -5.28 -3.89 -7.13
C SER A 24 -4.19 -3.17 -7.90
N GLY A 25 -4.35 -3.10 -9.22
CA GLY A 25 -3.37 -2.50 -10.11
C GLY A 25 -2.27 -3.47 -10.51
N SER A 26 -1.56 -3.08 -11.56
CA SER A 26 -0.42 -3.81 -12.13
C SER A 26 0.65 -2.84 -12.64
N GLY A 27 0.58 -1.58 -12.20
CA GLY A 27 1.60 -0.56 -12.48
C GLY A 27 2.72 -0.61 -11.45
N ASN A 28 3.61 0.38 -11.51
CA ASN A 28 4.80 0.48 -10.67
C ASN A 28 4.49 0.23 -9.17
N VAL A 29 3.56 0.99 -8.59
CA VAL A 29 3.19 0.85 -7.17
C VAL A 29 2.73 -0.57 -6.81
N ALA A 30 1.88 -1.19 -7.63
CA ALA A 30 1.36 -2.52 -7.38
C ALA A 30 2.43 -3.62 -7.53
N GLN A 31 3.31 -3.50 -8.54
CA GLN A 31 4.38 -4.46 -8.80
C GLN A 31 5.37 -4.52 -7.63
N TYR A 32 5.86 -3.36 -7.16
CA TYR A 32 6.79 -3.32 -6.02
C TYR A 32 6.11 -3.51 -4.67
N ALA A 33 4.81 -3.22 -4.55
CA ALA A 33 4.04 -3.65 -3.38
C ALA A 33 3.96 -5.18 -3.31
N ALA A 34 3.72 -5.86 -4.44
CA ALA A 34 3.75 -7.32 -4.50
C ALA A 34 5.15 -7.87 -4.18
N GLU A 35 6.21 -7.32 -4.78
CA GLU A 35 7.60 -7.72 -4.53
C GLU A 35 7.92 -7.64 -3.03
N LYS A 36 7.62 -6.51 -2.38
CA LYS A 36 7.92 -6.32 -0.96
C LYS A 36 7.05 -7.20 -0.06
N CYS A 37 5.79 -7.47 -0.44
CA CYS A 37 4.95 -8.42 0.29
C CYS A 37 5.55 -9.83 0.27
N ILE A 38 6.01 -10.29 -0.90
CA ILE A 38 6.66 -11.60 -1.08
C ILE A 38 7.94 -11.68 -0.23
N GLN A 39 8.78 -10.65 -0.28
CA GLN A 39 10.02 -10.57 0.53
C GLN A 39 9.76 -10.64 2.04
N LEU A 40 8.61 -10.16 2.51
CA LEU A 40 8.19 -10.21 3.91
C LEU A 40 7.41 -11.50 4.27
N GLY A 41 7.32 -12.46 3.35
CA GLY A 41 6.64 -13.74 3.56
C GLY A 41 5.11 -13.67 3.47
N ALA A 42 4.54 -12.60 2.94
CA ALA A 42 3.10 -12.48 2.73
C ALA A 42 2.68 -13.13 1.40
N LYS A 43 1.47 -13.66 1.35
CA LYS A 43 0.92 -14.36 0.19
C LYS A 43 0.06 -13.42 -0.65
N VAL A 44 0.61 -12.91 -1.75
CA VAL A 44 -0.13 -12.05 -2.69
C VAL A 44 -1.01 -12.92 -3.59
N ILE A 45 -2.33 -12.69 -3.61
CA ILE A 45 -3.28 -13.53 -4.36
C ILE A 45 -3.98 -12.81 -5.52
N SER A 46 -3.76 -11.50 -5.69
CA SER A 46 -4.36 -10.75 -6.79
C SER A 46 -3.48 -9.63 -7.31
N MET A 47 -3.67 -9.32 -8.59
CA MET A 47 -3.26 -8.07 -9.25
C MET A 47 -4.33 -7.72 -10.29
N SER A 48 -4.45 -6.45 -10.68
CA SER A 48 -5.51 -6.03 -11.61
C SER A 48 -5.05 -5.02 -12.65
N ASP A 49 -5.82 -4.88 -13.72
CA ASP A 49 -5.73 -3.73 -14.62
C ASP A 49 -7.13 -3.22 -14.96
N SER A 50 -7.24 -2.30 -15.91
CA SER A 50 -8.54 -1.73 -16.30
C SER A 50 -9.54 -2.74 -16.87
N SER A 51 -9.11 -3.96 -17.22
CA SER A 51 -9.97 -5.01 -17.77
C SER A 51 -10.55 -5.97 -16.72
N GLY A 52 -9.98 -6.00 -15.51
CA GLY A 52 -10.36 -6.95 -14.45
C GLY A 52 -9.17 -7.31 -13.57
N PHE A 53 -9.32 -8.35 -12.73
CA PHE A 53 -8.26 -8.82 -11.85
C PHE A 53 -7.99 -10.32 -12.03
N ILE A 54 -6.75 -10.72 -11.71
CA ILE A 54 -6.38 -12.12 -11.57
C ILE A 54 -6.49 -12.56 -10.12
N HIS A 55 -6.94 -13.78 -9.89
CA HIS A 55 -6.95 -14.44 -8.60
C HIS A 55 -6.13 -15.73 -8.69
N ASP A 56 -4.99 -15.73 -8.02
CA ASP A 56 -4.12 -16.90 -7.88
C ASP A 56 -4.15 -17.36 -6.43
N LYS A 57 -4.92 -18.42 -6.15
CA LYS A 57 -5.08 -18.98 -4.80
C LYS A 57 -3.80 -19.60 -4.26
N GLU A 58 -2.87 -20.01 -5.11
CA GLU A 58 -1.58 -20.55 -4.70
C GLU A 58 -0.64 -19.43 -4.27
N GLY A 59 -0.88 -18.21 -4.76
CA GLY A 59 -0.07 -17.02 -4.51
C GLY A 59 0.79 -16.68 -5.72
N ILE A 60 1.17 -15.41 -5.80
CA ILE A 60 2.11 -14.85 -6.76
C ILE A 60 3.49 -14.88 -6.09
N ASP A 61 4.37 -15.74 -6.57
CA ASP A 61 5.78 -15.81 -6.18
C ASP A 61 6.64 -14.88 -7.06
N GLU A 62 7.96 -14.92 -6.87
CA GLU A 62 8.91 -14.09 -7.61
C GLU A 62 8.89 -14.36 -9.14
N GLU A 63 8.69 -15.61 -9.58
CA GLU A 63 8.64 -15.95 -11.01
C GLU A 63 7.32 -15.45 -11.64
N LYS A 64 6.20 -15.67 -10.96
CA LYS A 64 4.88 -15.17 -11.36
C LYS A 64 4.88 -13.65 -11.41
N LEU A 65 5.48 -12.97 -10.43
CA LEU A 65 5.62 -11.51 -10.42
C LEU A 65 6.53 -11.02 -11.55
N SER A 66 7.66 -11.66 -11.78
CA SER A 66 8.58 -11.32 -12.88
C SER A 66 7.89 -11.40 -14.24
N PHE A 67 7.05 -12.43 -14.43
CA PHE A 67 6.21 -12.53 -15.61
C PHE A 67 5.22 -11.36 -15.74
N ILE A 68 4.56 -10.95 -14.65
CA ILE A 68 3.65 -9.79 -14.66
C ILE A 68 4.42 -8.51 -14.99
N MET A 69 5.62 -8.32 -14.43
CA MET A 69 6.47 -7.16 -14.71
C MET A 69 6.87 -7.11 -16.19
N ASP A 70 7.34 -8.21 -16.78
CA ASP A 70 7.67 -8.28 -18.22
C ASP A 70 6.44 -8.01 -19.09
N LEU A 71 5.32 -8.65 -18.76
CA LEU A 71 4.04 -8.47 -19.46
C LEU A 71 3.61 -7.01 -19.50
N LYS A 72 3.75 -6.29 -18.37
CA LYS A 72 3.28 -4.91 -18.24
C LYS A 72 4.27 -3.87 -18.72
N ASN A 73 5.56 -4.06 -18.44
CA ASN A 73 6.58 -3.05 -18.68
C ASN A 73 7.17 -3.16 -20.10
N ASN A 74 7.34 -4.38 -20.62
CA ASN A 74 7.97 -4.63 -21.91
C ASN A 74 6.93 -4.93 -23.01
N LYS A 75 5.99 -5.85 -22.73
CA LYS A 75 5.00 -6.30 -23.73
C LYS A 75 3.75 -5.43 -23.81
N ARG A 76 3.50 -4.60 -22.78
CA ARG A 76 2.29 -3.78 -22.63
C ARG A 76 0.98 -4.59 -22.74
N GLY A 77 1.02 -5.84 -22.28
CA GLY A 77 -0.09 -6.79 -22.37
C GLY A 77 -1.18 -6.59 -21.30
N ARG A 78 -2.24 -7.39 -21.41
CA ARG A 78 -3.37 -7.40 -20.46
C ARG A 78 -3.13 -8.39 -19.34
N ILE A 79 -3.56 -8.07 -18.12
CA ILE A 79 -3.34 -8.94 -16.95
C ILE A 79 -4.03 -10.29 -17.12
N SER A 80 -5.09 -10.36 -17.94
CA SER A 80 -5.75 -11.60 -18.34
C SER A 80 -4.83 -12.59 -19.08
N GLU A 81 -3.71 -12.16 -19.65
CA GLU A 81 -2.76 -13.08 -20.28
C GLU A 81 -1.99 -13.92 -19.25
N TYR A 82 -1.99 -13.53 -17.98
CA TYR A 82 -1.42 -14.31 -16.88
C TYR A 82 -2.00 -15.71 -16.79
N VAL A 83 -3.32 -15.87 -16.93
CA VAL A 83 -3.97 -17.18 -16.82
C VAL A 83 -3.67 -18.11 -18.00
N LYS A 84 -3.08 -17.59 -19.09
CA LYS A 84 -2.57 -18.43 -20.19
C LYS A 84 -1.27 -19.15 -19.80
N LYS A 85 -0.39 -18.48 -19.04
CA LYS A 85 0.84 -19.08 -18.50
C LYS A 85 0.56 -19.89 -17.24
N TYR A 86 -0.34 -19.41 -16.38
CA TYR A 86 -0.68 -20.02 -15.09
C TYR A 86 -2.18 -20.38 -15.04
N PRO A 87 -2.59 -21.53 -15.63
CA PRO A 87 -4.00 -21.88 -15.82
C PRO A 87 -4.77 -22.20 -14.53
N ASN A 88 -4.08 -22.41 -13.40
CA ASN A 88 -4.72 -22.58 -12.09
C ASN A 88 -5.31 -21.26 -11.55
N ALA A 89 -4.84 -20.11 -12.04
CA ALA A 89 -5.36 -18.81 -11.67
C ALA A 89 -6.63 -18.47 -12.48
N LYS A 90 -7.46 -17.60 -11.91
CA LYS A 90 -8.71 -17.15 -12.54
C LYS A 90 -8.62 -15.68 -12.93
N PHE A 91 -9.23 -15.30 -14.04
CA PHE A 91 -9.40 -13.90 -14.43
C PHE A 91 -10.87 -13.50 -14.29
N GLU A 92 -11.13 -12.48 -13.50
CA GLU A 92 -12.46 -11.92 -13.24
C GLU A 92 -12.60 -10.59 -14.00
N LYS A 93 -13.25 -10.67 -15.17
CA LYS A 93 -13.42 -9.54 -16.09
C LYS A 93 -14.32 -8.45 -15.48
N GLY A 94 -13.89 -7.19 -15.57
CA GLY A 94 -14.67 -6.02 -15.18
C GLY A 94 -14.92 -5.87 -13.68
N LYS A 95 -14.27 -6.69 -12.84
CA LYS A 95 -14.41 -6.67 -11.39
C LYS A 95 -13.16 -6.14 -10.71
N ARG A 96 -13.30 -5.80 -9.42
CA ARG A 96 -12.22 -5.45 -8.50
C ARG A 96 -12.00 -6.58 -7.49
N PRO A 97 -10.82 -6.70 -6.88
CA PRO A 97 -10.47 -7.88 -6.08
C PRO A 97 -11.02 -7.84 -4.64
N TRP A 98 -11.83 -6.83 -4.28
CA TRP A 98 -12.30 -6.58 -2.91
C TRP A 98 -13.30 -7.61 -2.35
N SER A 99 -13.76 -8.53 -3.20
CA SER A 99 -14.60 -9.66 -2.80
C SER A 99 -13.80 -10.91 -2.40
N LEU A 100 -12.47 -10.87 -2.50
CA LEU A 100 -11.61 -11.97 -2.06
C LEU A 100 -11.49 -12.01 -0.52
N GLU A 101 -11.26 -13.19 0.02
CA GLU A 101 -10.85 -13.38 1.42
C GLU A 101 -9.37 -13.04 1.56
N CYS A 102 -9.07 -12.07 2.42
CA CYS A 102 -7.72 -11.59 2.66
C CYS A 102 -7.57 -10.98 4.05
N ASP A 103 -6.33 -10.92 4.53
CA ASP A 103 -5.98 -10.20 5.75
C ASP A 103 -5.66 -8.73 5.45
N VAL A 104 -5.06 -8.47 4.27
CA VAL A 104 -4.54 -7.15 3.87
C VAL A 104 -5.04 -6.78 2.48
N ALA A 105 -5.58 -5.57 2.33
CA ALA A 105 -5.93 -4.99 1.04
C ALA A 105 -5.03 -3.78 0.71
N LEU A 106 -4.39 -3.80 -0.46
CA LEU A 106 -3.53 -2.72 -0.94
C LEU A 106 -4.13 -2.14 -2.23
N PRO A 107 -4.96 -1.08 -2.14
CA PRO A 107 -5.47 -0.40 -3.32
C PRO A 107 -4.39 0.48 -3.97
N CYS A 108 -3.93 0.06 -5.14
CA CYS A 108 -2.78 0.61 -5.84
C CYS A 108 -3.08 0.92 -7.33
N ALA A 109 -4.35 1.02 -7.73
CA ALA A 109 -4.73 1.28 -9.12
C ALA A 109 -5.11 2.74 -9.38
N THR A 110 -6.22 3.22 -8.80
CA THR A 110 -6.80 4.53 -9.13
C THR A 110 -7.52 5.15 -7.94
N GLN A 111 -7.83 6.45 -8.04
CA GLN A 111 -8.70 7.15 -7.08
C GLN A 111 -10.10 6.51 -7.03
N ASN A 112 -10.73 6.51 -5.85
CA ASN A 112 -12.10 6.00 -5.59
C ASN A 112 -12.33 4.56 -6.12
N GLU A 113 -11.31 3.70 -6.00
CA GLU A 113 -11.42 2.29 -6.37
C GLU A 113 -12.00 1.38 -5.28
N VAL A 114 -12.12 1.87 -4.04
CA VAL A 114 -12.76 1.16 -2.93
C VAL A 114 -13.98 1.93 -2.47
N SER A 115 -15.17 1.42 -2.79
CA SER A 115 -16.45 2.00 -2.36
C SER A 115 -16.84 1.57 -0.94
N GLU A 116 -17.88 2.19 -0.37
CA GLU A 116 -18.44 1.72 0.90
C GLU A 116 -18.87 0.24 0.85
N SER A 117 -19.41 -0.19 -0.29
CA SER A 117 -19.85 -1.58 -0.48
C SER A 117 -18.66 -2.56 -0.52
N ASP A 118 -17.57 -2.16 -1.18
CA ASP A 118 -16.32 -2.92 -1.21
C ASP A 118 -15.70 -3.04 0.18
N ALA A 119 -15.72 -1.95 0.96
CA ALA A 119 -15.21 -1.95 2.33
C ALA A 119 -15.99 -2.93 3.23
N LYS A 120 -17.32 -2.96 3.11
CA LYS A 120 -18.16 -3.95 3.82
C LYS A 120 -17.83 -5.38 3.43
N LEU A 121 -17.56 -5.64 2.15
CA LEU A 121 -17.14 -6.96 1.67
C LEU A 121 -15.78 -7.36 2.24
N LEU A 122 -14.78 -6.47 2.16
CA LEU A 122 -13.45 -6.70 2.74
C LEU A 122 -13.53 -7.05 4.24
N ILE A 123 -14.29 -6.26 5.00
CA ILE A 123 -14.48 -6.49 6.45
C ILE A 123 -15.15 -7.84 6.70
N LYS A 124 -16.23 -8.14 5.97
CA LYS A 124 -16.95 -9.42 6.07
C LYS A 124 -16.04 -10.60 5.77
N ASN A 125 -15.12 -10.44 4.82
CA ASN A 125 -14.19 -11.47 4.36
C ASN A 125 -12.90 -11.56 5.18
N GLY A 126 -12.85 -10.88 6.34
CA GLY A 126 -11.77 -11.04 7.31
C GLY A 126 -10.61 -10.05 7.20
N CYS A 127 -10.70 -9.05 6.31
CA CYS A 127 -9.67 -8.03 6.16
C CYS A 127 -9.40 -7.33 7.50
N LYS A 128 -8.12 -7.17 7.85
CA LYS A 128 -7.63 -6.54 9.08
C LYS A 128 -6.89 -5.25 8.82
N CYS A 129 -6.31 -5.10 7.63
CA CYS A 129 -5.49 -3.96 7.27
C CYS A 129 -5.79 -3.49 5.84
N VAL A 130 -5.95 -2.18 5.67
CA VAL A 130 -6.05 -1.51 4.37
C VAL A 130 -5.01 -0.40 4.31
N ALA A 131 -4.09 -0.46 3.36
CA ALA A 131 -3.05 0.56 3.21
C ALA A 131 -3.02 1.09 1.78
N GLU A 132 -3.29 2.38 1.62
CA GLU A 132 -3.44 3.00 0.31
C GLU A 132 -2.08 3.10 -0.41
N GLY A 133 -1.99 2.55 -1.62
CA GLY A 133 -0.86 2.75 -2.52
C GLY A 133 -1.11 3.85 -3.55
N ALA A 134 -2.33 3.92 -4.10
CA ALA A 134 -2.75 4.99 -5.00
C ALA A 134 -3.06 6.30 -4.22
N ASN A 135 -3.33 7.37 -4.96
CA ASN A 135 -3.79 8.64 -4.38
C ASN A 135 -5.30 8.61 -4.17
N MET A 136 -5.72 8.62 -2.90
CA MET A 136 -7.12 8.59 -2.46
C MET A 136 -7.96 7.45 -3.09
N PRO A 137 -7.52 6.18 -3.02
CA PRO A 137 -8.28 5.08 -3.57
C PRO A 137 -9.57 4.77 -2.81
N CYS A 138 -9.66 5.07 -1.52
CA CYS A 138 -10.86 4.77 -0.74
C CYS A 138 -11.83 5.96 -0.74
N GLU A 139 -13.09 5.69 -1.06
CA GLU A 139 -14.16 6.67 -0.90
C GLU A 139 -14.37 7.01 0.59
N PRO A 140 -14.89 8.20 0.92
CA PRO A 140 -15.19 8.56 2.31
C PRO A 140 -16.06 7.54 3.06
N GLY A 141 -17.01 6.91 2.35
CA GLY A 141 -17.84 5.83 2.89
C GLY A 141 -17.02 4.59 3.29
N ALA A 142 -16.04 4.19 2.47
CA ALA A 142 -15.13 3.09 2.79
C ALA A 142 -14.27 3.40 4.03
N ILE A 143 -13.68 4.59 4.08
CA ILE A 143 -12.86 5.05 5.22
C ILE A 143 -13.67 5.02 6.52
N LYS A 144 -14.93 5.48 6.46
CA LYS A 144 -15.85 5.43 7.61
C LYS A 144 -16.08 3.99 8.07
N GLN A 145 -16.32 3.05 7.15
CA GLN A 145 -16.51 1.63 7.50
C GLN A 145 -15.27 1.02 8.14
N PHE A 146 -14.08 1.29 7.60
CA PHE A 146 -12.81 0.82 8.18
C PHE A 146 -12.62 1.34 9.61
N LYS A 147 -12.87 2.63 9.85
CA LYS A 147 -12.77 3.23 11.17
C LYS A 147 -13.79 2.66 12.17
N LEU A 148 -15.05 2.50 11.75
CA LEU A 148 -16.11 1.94 12.59
C LEU A 148 -15.81 0.50 13.03
N ASN A 149 -15.19 -0.29 12.15
CA ASN A 149 -14.86 -1.70 12.39
C ASN A 149 -13.42 -1.90 12.91
N LYS A 150 -12.72 -0.82 13.28
CA LYS A 150 -11.34 -0.84 13.81
C LYS A 150 -10.35 -1.60 12.89
N ILE A 151 -10.52 -1.48 11.59
CA ILE A 151 -9.55 -1.94 10.60
C ILE A 151 -8.31 -1.04 10.66
N LEU A 152 -7.12 -1.62 10.59
CA LEU A 152 -5.86 -0.89 10.44
C LEU A 152 -5.85 -0.18 9.09
N TYR A 153 -6.30 1.08 9.06
CA TYR A 153 -6.41 1.87 7.84
C TYR A 153 -5.28 2.89 7.76
N ALA A 154 -4.41 2.77 6.75
CA ALA A 154 -3.36 3.75 6.47
C ALA A 154 -3.75 4.66 5.29
N PRO A 155 -3.83 5.99 5.50
CA PRO A 155 -4.16 6.94 4.44
C PRO A 155 -3.00 7.11 3.47
N GLY A 156 -3.29 7.33 2.19
CA GLY A 156 -2.29 7.44 1.12
C GLY A 156 -1.20 8.46 1.41
N LYS A 157 -1.58 9.62 1.97
CA LYS A 157 -0.64 10.68 2.37
C LYS A 157 0.48 10.24 3.32
N ALA A 158 0.29 9.12 4.04
CA ALA A 158 1.31 8.50 4.86
C ALA A 158 1.86 7.22 4.19
N SER A 159 0.99 6.29 3.78
CA SER A 159 1.40 4.98 3.30
C SER A 159 2.11 5.03 1.94
N ASN A 160 1.74 5.94 1.04
CA ASN A 160 2.35 6.08 -0.30
C ASN A 160 3.48 7.12 -0.36
N ALA A 161 3.79 7.79 0.76
CA ALA A 161 4.81 8.84 0.88
C ALA A 161 6.23 8.38 0.52
N GLY A 162 6.47 7.06 0.46
CA GLY A 162 7.75 6.48 0.07
C GLY A 162 8.25 6.95 -1.30
N GLY A 163 7.35 7.19 -2.27
CA GLY A 163 7.75 7.71 -3.58
C GLY A 163 8.41 9.10 -3.48
N VAL A 164 7.78 10.01 -2.72
CA VAL A 164 8.30 11.36 -2.47
C VAL A 164 9.57 11.30 -1.61
N ALA A 165 9.62 10.39 -0.63
CA ALA A 165 10.81 10.18 0.19
C ALA A 165 12.03 9.79 -0.65
N VAL A 166 11.87 8.85 -1.59
CA VAL A 166 12.96 8.45 -2.50
C VAL A 166 13.37 9.59 -3.43
N SER A 167 12.44 10.44 -3.89
CA SER A 167 12.81 11.66 -4.64
C SER A 167 13.65 12.62 -3.80
N GLY A 168 13.37 12.77 -2.50
CA GLY A 168 14.22 13.52 -1.58
C GLY A 168 15.63 12.91 -1.43
N LEU A 169 15.72 11.58 -1.39
CA LEU A 169 17.00 10.87 -1.37
C LEU A 169 17.77 11.01 -2.70
N GLU A 170 17.07 11.07 -3.83
CA GLU A 170 17.66 11.36 -5.15
C GLU A 170 18.27 12.77 -5.17
N MET A 171 17.55 13.78 -4.67
CA MET A 171 18.07 15.16 -4.54
C MET A 171 19.32 15.22 -3.64
N ALA A 172 19.33 14.44 -2.55
CA ALA A 172 20.49 14.34 -1.66
C ALA A 172 21.70 13.72 -2.36
N GLN A 173 21.52 12.61 -3.07
CA GLN A 173 22.59 11.96 -3.85
C GLN A 173 23.16 12.88 -4.94
N ASN A 174 22.29 13.60 -5.65
CA ASN A 174 22.69 14.58 -6.66
C ASN A 174 23.55 15.71 -6.05
N SER A 175 23.19 16.18 -4.86
CA SER A 175 23.94 17.21 -4.14
C SER A 175 25.29 16.69 -3.63
N LEU A 176 25.34 15.43 -3.19
CA LEU A 176 26.56 14.75 -2.75
C LEU A 176 27.47 14.31 -3.90
N ARG A 177 26.93 14.22 -5.13
CA ARG A 177 27.56 13.58 -6.30
C ARG A 177 28.02 12.15 -6.02
N TYR A 178 27.25 11.45 -5.19
CA TYR A 178 27.52 10.08 -4.77
C TYR A 178 26.23 9.26 -4.84
N SER A 179 26.28 8.15 -5.55
CA SER A 179 25.16 7.23 -5.68
C SER A 179 25.24 6.15 -4.61
N TRP A 180 24.16 6.00 -3.85
CA TRP A 180 24.01 4.92 -2.89
C TRP A 180 23.63 3.61 -3.59
N THR A 181 23.94 2.50 -2.94
CA THR A 181 23.47 1.16 -3.32
C THR A 181 21.95 1.03 -3.12
N ARG A 182 21.34 0.01 -3.74
CA ARG A 182 19.89 -0.27 -3.58
C ARG A 182 19.55 -0.51 -2.12
N GLU A 183 20.41 -1.25 -1.42
CA GLU A 183 20.26 -1.63 -0.02
C GLU A 183 20.30 -0.40 0.89
N GLU A 184 21.22 0.53 0.65
CA GLU A 184 21.30 1.79 1.40
C GLU A 184 20.06 2.66 1.18
N VAL A 185 19.56 2.76 -0.06
CA VAL A 185 18.33 3.51 -0.36
C VAL A 185 17.12 2.85 0.31
N ASP A 186 17.00 1.53 0.25
CA ASP A 186 15.89 0.78 0.85
C ASP A 186 15.89 0.91 2.39
N GLN A 187 17.07 0.86 3.02
CA GLN A 187 17.21 1.06 4.47
C GLN A 187 16.81 2.48 4.90
N LYS A 188 17.28 3.51 4.17
CA LYS A 188 16.87 4.90 4.42
C LYS A 188 15.37 5.10 4.21
N LEU A 189 14.80 4.51 3.16
CA LEU A 189 13.37 4.53 2.92
C LEU A 189 12.59 3.89 4.08
N LYS A 190 13.02 2.70 4.53
CA LYS A 190 12.39 2.01 5.66
C LYS A 190 12.40 2.87 6.92
N GLU A 191 13.52 3.52 7.25
CA GLU A 191 13.62 4.44 8.38
C GLU A 191 12.68 5.64 8.26
N ILE A 192 12.57 6.24 7.06
CA ILE A 192 11.63 7.33 6.80
C ILE A 192 10.19 6.86 7.04
N MET A 193 9.81 5.68 6.52
CA MET A 193 8.46 5.14 6.71
C MET A 193 8.13 4.88 8.18
N ILE A 194 9.08 4.34 8.95
CA ILE A 194 8.96 4.15 10.41
C ILE A 194 8.73 5.49 11.11
N ASN A 195 9.44 6.55 10.72
CA ASN A 195 9.28 7.87 11.32
C ASN A 195 7.93 8.51 10.99
N ILE A 196 7.42 8.33 9.76
CA ILE A 196 6.06 8.74 9.38
C ILE A 196 5.04 7.98 10.22
N HIS A 197 5.20 6.67 10.39
CA HIS A 197 4.33 5.86 11.23
C HIS A 197 4.32 6.31 12.69
N LYS A 198 5.49 6.52 13.30
CA LYS A 198 5.63 7.07 14.67
C LYS A 198 4.90 8.40 14.83
N SER A 199 5.03 9.30 13.85
CA SER A 199 4.32 10.58 13.85
C SER A 199 2.80 10.36 13.81
N CYS A 200 2.32 9.42 13.00
CA CYS A 200 0.89 9.08 12.96
C CYS A 200 0.41 8.46 14.27
N LEU A 201 1.23 7.64 14.94
CA LEU A 201 0.90 7.09 16.27
C LEU A 201 0.75 8.21 17.29
N GLU A 202 1.72 9.13 17.35
CA GLU A 202 1.74 10.23 18.33
C GLU A 202 0.45 11.06 18.32
N TYR A 203 0.01 11.48 17.13
CA TYR A 203 -1.17 12.36 16.99
C TYR A 203 -2.48 11.62 16.72
N GLY A 204 -2.40 10.35 16.32
CA GLY A 204 -3.55 9.50 15.98
C GLY A 204 -4.03 8.60 17.12
N LYS A 205 -3.24 8.43 18.19
CA LYS A 205 -3.57 7.53 19.29
C LYS A 205 -4.88 7.92 19.99
N GLY A 206 -5.84 6.99 20.00
CA GLY A 206 -7.04 7.04 20.83
C GLY A 206 -6.90 6.14 22.06
N LYS A 207 -8.02 5.89 22.76
CA LYS A 207 -8.06 4.96 23.90
C LYS A 207 -7.85 3.50 23.48
N ASP A 208 -8.54 3.06 22.43
CA ASP A 208 -8.60 1.63 22.03
C ASP A 208 -8.10 1.36 20.60
N PHE A 209 -7.79 2.40 19.82
CA PHE A 209 -7.44 2.31 18.41
C PHE A 209 -6.66 3.56 17.98
N VAL A 210 -5.80 3.41 16.97
CA VAL A 210 -5.04 4.51 16.36
C VAL A 210 -5.74 4.97 15.09
N ASP A 211 -6.19 6.23 15.06
CA ASP A 211 -6.69 6.86 13.85
C ASP A 211 -5.52 7.45 13.04
N TYR A 212 -4.94 6.64 12.15
CA TYR A 212 -3.82 7.07 11.30
C TYR A 212 -4.19 8.21 10.34
N ASN A 213 -5.46 8.37 9.96
CA ASN A 213 -5.90 9.50 9.13
C ASN A 213 -5.84 10.81 9.93
N LYS A 214 -6.35 10.79 11.17
CA LYS A 214 -6.17 11.91 12.11
C LYS A 214 -4.69 12.18 12.35
N GLY A 215 -3.91 11.14 12.67
CA GLY A 215 -2.49 11.25 12.98
C GLY A 215 -1.70 11.91 11.85
N ALA A 216 -1.84 11.40 10.62
CA ALA A 216 -1.15 11.93 9.45
C ALA A 216 -1.51 13.40 9.15
N ASN A 217 -2.77 13.80 9.34
CA ASN A 217 -3.20 15.18 9.12
C ASN A 217 -2.59 16.14 10.15
N ILE A 218 -2.67 15.79 11.43
CA ILE A 218 -2.18 16.64 12.51
C ILE A 218 -0.65 16.74 12.45
N SER A 219 0.06 15.63 12.27
CA SER A 219 1.52 15.64 12.22
C SER A 219 2.06 16.47 11.06
N ALA A 220 1.45 16.36 9.88
CA ALA A 220 1.85 17.15 8.72
C ALA A 220 1.52 18.63 8.92
N PHE A 221 0.35 18.95 9.47
CA PHE A 221 -0.06 20.32 9.72
C PHE A 221 0.87 21.02 10.72
N ILE A 222 1.17 20.39 11.86
CA ILE A 222 2.05 20.96 12.89
C ILE A 222 3.42 21.29 12.29
N LYS A 223 4.03 20.36 11.55
CA LYS A 223 5.34 20.58 10.95
C LYS A 223 5.38 21.78 9.99
N VAL A 224 4.32 21.97 9.19
CA VAL A 224 4.21 23.12 8.28
C VAL A 224 3.91 24.40 9.06
N ALA A 225 2.98 24.36 10.01
CA ALA A 225 2.60 25.50 10.83
C ALA A 225 3.78 26.05 11.64
N ASP A 226 4.57 25.17 12.26
CA ASP A 226 5.78 25.56 13.02
C ASP A 226 6.82 26.22 12.10
N ALA A 227 7.01 25.69 10.89
CA ALA A 227 7.91 26.28 9.92
C ALA A 227 7.42 27.66 9.43
N MET A 228 6.11 27.81 9.20
CA MET A 228 5.50 29.09 8.83
C MET A 228 5.66 30.12 9.96
N LEU A 229 5.39 29.73 11.21
CA LEU A 229 5.57 30.60 12.37
C LEU A 229 7.03 31.04 12.54
N ALA A 230 7.98 30.12 12.33
CA ALA A 230 9.42 30.43 12.41
C ALA A 230 9.91 31.37 11.29
N GLN A 231 9.26 31.36 10.12
CA GLN A 231 9.61 32.23 9.00
C GLN A 231 8.97 33.63 9.08
N GLY A 232 8.03 33.84 10.01
CA GLY A 232 7.35 35.12 10.19
C GLY A 232 6.33 35.41 9.07
N VAL A 233 5.95 36.69 8.94
CA VAL A 233 5.01 37.13 7.90
C VAL A 233 5.79 37.41 6.63
N VAL A 234 5.73 36.47 5.67
CA VAL A 234 6.36 36.52 4.35
C VAL A 234 5.34 36.41 3.22
#